data_AF-A0A9Q4ZIG5-F1
#
_entry.id   AF-A0A9Q4ZIG5-F1
#
_cell.length_a   1.000
_cell.length_b   1.000
_cell.length_c   1.000
_cell.angle_alpha   90.00
_cell.angle_beta   90.00
_cell.angle_gamma   90.00
#
_symmetry.space_group_name_H-M   'P 1'
#
loop_
_entity.id
_entity.type
_entity.pdbx_description
1 polymer ?
#
loop_
_entity_poly.entity_id
_entity_poly.type
_entity_poly.pdbx_seq_one_letter_code
_entity_poly.pdbx_strand_id
1 'polypeptide(L)'
;MAVKKSPAKKSRWSQLVADAKKDYKEPEPYMFDAVEPPVPITAPDSLERTLAMAKLLDVDGNVTAAELEMLLVALIGKDAFPYVWEAIRNEPIEVVNAFVDELNEHFNGDGLDGAKELPGDSRAHRAPRKSRRFDRS
;
A
#
# COMPACT_ATOMS: atom_id res chain seq x y z
N MET A 1 10.24 -1.80 48.78
CA MET A 1 9.10 -1.29 47.98
C MET A 1 9.21 -1.89 46.59
N ALA A 2 8.25 -2.72 46.17
CA ALA A 2 8.27 -3.33 44.84
C ALA A 2 7.66 -2.32 43.83
N VAL A 3 8.47 -1.84 42.90
CA VAL A 3 8.01 -1.03 41.77
C VAL A 3 7.16 -1.95 40.88
N LYS A 4 5.84 -1.77 40.93
CA LYS A 4 4.93 -2.39 39.97
C LYS A 4 5.22 -1.76 38.60
N LYS A 5 5.99 -2.47 37.78
CA LYS A 5 6.21 -2.13 36.37
C LYS A 5 4.91 -2.41 35.63
N SER A 6 4.07 -1.39 35.45
CA SER A 6 2.89 -1.49 34.59
C SER A 6 3.31 -1.99 33.20
N PRO A 7 2.59 -2.93 32.58
CA PRO A 7 2.95 -3.43 31.26
C PRO A 7 2.98 -2.25 30.28
N ALA A 8 4.08 -2.09 29.55
CA ALA A 8 4.19 -1.08 28.52
C ALA A 8 3.03 -1.25 27.55
N LYS A 9 2.18 -0.22 27.42
CA LYS A 9 1.07 -0.23 26.47
C LYS A 9 1.70 -0.41 25.08
N LYS A 10 1.48 -1.57 24.44
CA LYS A 10 2.02 -1.83 23.10
C LYS A 10 1.60 -0.69 22.18
N SER A 11 2.53 -0.18 21.38
CA SER A 11 2.20 0.83 20.37
C SER A 11 1.15 0.26 19.42
N ARG A 12 0.19 1.07 19.00
CA ARG A 12 -0.84 0.68 18.03
C ARG A 12 -0.20 0.15 16.74
N TRP A 13 0.86 0.81 16.28
CA TRP A 13 1.69 0.36 15.16
C TRP A 13 2.26 -1.05 15.37
N SER A 14 2.87 -1.31 16.52
CA SER A 14 3.46 -2.63 16.81
C SER A 14 2.42 -3.73 16.87
N GLN A 15 1.18 -3.41 17.25
CA GLN A 15 0.07 -4.34 17.23
C GLN A 15 -0.41 -4.60 15.80
N LEU A 16 -0.57 -3.56 14.99
CA LEU A 16 -0.91 -3.68 13.58
C LEU A 16 0.10 -4.54 12.81
N VAL A 17 1.40 -4.31 13.00
CA VAL A 17 2.45 -5.12 12.38
C VAL A 17 2.33 -6.59 12.80
N ALA A 18 2.10 -6.86 14.09
CA ALA A 18 1.97 -8.22 14.59
C ALA A 18 0.71 -8.92 14.04
N ASP A 19 -0.40 -8.20 13.94
CA ASP A 19 -1.67 -8.73 13.44
C ASP A 19 -1.59 -8.99 11.93
N ALA A 20 -1.02 -8.05 11.16
CA ALA A 20 -0.82 -8.21 9.71
C ALA A 20 0.16 -9.33 9.35
N LYS A 21 1.19 -9.55 10.18
CA LYS A 21 2.17 -10.64 9.97
C LYS A 21 1.74 -11.99 10.51
N LYS A 22 0.59 -12.10 11.19
CA LYS A 22 0.18 -13.33 11.87
C LYS A 22 0.13 -14.54 10.94
N ASP A 23 -0.32 -14.32 9.71
CA ASP A 23 -0.44 -15.37 8.68
C ASP A 23 0.63 -15.23 7.58
N TYR A 24 1.55 -14.26 7.73
CA TYR A 24 2.65 -14.05 6.79
C TYR A 24 3.65 -15.21 6.88
N LYS A 25 3.91 -15.87 5.75
CA LYS A 25 4.93 -16.91 5.63
C LYS A 25 6.03 -16.40 4.72
N GLU A 26 7.18 -16.10 5.30
CA GLU A 26 8.36 -15.69 4.53
C GLU A 26 8.76 -16.84 3.59
N PRO A 27 8.87 -16.58 2.27
CA PRO A 27 9.32 -17.60 1.33
C PRO A 27 10.74 -18.06 1.63
N GLU A 28 11.04 -19.33 1.33
CA GLU A 28 12.40 -19.84 1.49
C GLU A 28 13.39 -19.03 0.63
N PRO A 29 14.53 -18.55 1.20
CA PRO A 29 15.52 -17.81 0.44
C PRO A 29 16.17 -18.67 -0.66
N TYR A 30 16.42 -18.06 -1.81
CA TYR A 30 17.23 -18.67 -2.86
C TYR A 30 18.72 -18.55 -2.50
N MET A 31 19.44 -19.66 -2.42
CA MET A 31 20.87 -19.65 -2.13
C MET A 31 21.68 -19.47 -3.41
N PHE A 32 22.33 -18.32 -3.58
CA PHE A 32 23.24 -18.04 -4.68
C PHE A 32 24.63 -18.60 -4.38
N ASP A 33 25.02 -19.65 -5.09
CA ASP A 33 26.18 -20.50 -4.82
C ASP A 33 27.39 -20.24 -5.72
N ALA A 34 27.34 -19.20 -6.58
CA ALA A 34 28.47 -18.82 -7.43
C ALA A 34 29.60 -18.08 -6.68
N VAL A 35 29.47 -17.90 -5.36
CA VAL A 35 30.44 -17.25 -4.47
C VAL A 35 30.57 -18.04 -3.16
N GLU A 36 31.71 -17.90 -2.46
CA GLU A 36 31.97 -18.53 -1.16
C GLU A 36 32.06 -17.49 -0.03
N PRO A 37 31.23 -17.62 1.05
CA PRO A 37 30.14 -18.58 1.22
C PRO A 37 28.92 -18.24 0.32
N PRO A 38 28.04 -19.22 0.02
CA PRO A 38 26.80 -18.96 -0.71
C PRO A 38 25.96 -17.87 -0.03
N VAL A 39 25.37 -17.00 -0.85
CA VAL A 39 24.62 -15.81 -0.38
C VAL A 39 23.12 -16.08 -0.45
N PRO A 40 22.36 -15.91 0.65
CA PRO A 40 20.91 -16.00 0.61
C PRO A 40 20.30 -14.76 -0.07
N ILE A 41 19.42 -14.99 -1.04
CA ILE A 41 18.59 -13.99 -1.69
C ILE A 41 17.15 -14.21 -1.22
N THR A 42 16.65 -13.31 -0.39
CA THR A 42 15.26 -13.36 0.11
C THR A 42 14.28 -12.91 -0.97
N ALA A 43 13.02 -13.30 -0.84
CA ALA A 43 11.96 -12.82 -1.73
C ALA A 43 11.85 -11.27 -1.67
N PRO A 44 11.46 -10.60 -2.77
CA PRO A 44 11.25 -9.16 -2.81
C PRO A 44 9.88 -8.78 -2.20
N ASP A 45 9.64 -9.24 -0.98
CA ASP A 45 8.37 -9.12 -0.24
C ASP A 45 8.16 -7.76 0.44
N SER A 46 9.25 -7.06 0.75
CA SER A 46 9.20 -5.69 1.28
C SER A 46 8.57 -4.71 0.29
N LEU A 47 7.90 -3.67 0.81
CA LEU A 47 7.34 -2.58 0.01
C LEU A 47 8.37 -1.96 -0.95
N GLU A 48 9.57 -1.63 -0.45
CA GLU A 48 10.62 -0.99 -1.26
C GLU A 48 11.07 -1.86 -2.44
N ARG A 49 11.31 -3.16 -2.20
CA ARG A 49 11.71 -4.11 -3.27
C ARG A 49 10.56 -4.39 -4.23
N THR A 50 9.33 -4.48 -3.74
CA THR A 50 8.13 -4.65 -4.57
C THR A 50 7.96 -3.45 -5.50
N LEU A 51 8.09 -2.23 -4.98
CA LEU A 51 8.04 -1.00 -5.78
C LEU A 51 9.18 -0.97 -6.81
N ALA A 52 10.40 -1.33 -6.43
CA ALA A 52 11.53 -1.38 -7.36
C ALA A 52 11.30 -2.38 -8.50
N MET A 53 10.71 -3.55 -8.21
CA MET A 53 10.34 -4.53 -9.23
C MET A 53 9.19 -4.04 -10.11
N ALA A 54 8.18 -3.40 -9.54
CA ALA A 54 7.09 -2.80 -10.31
C ALA A 54 7.60 -1.69 -11.25
N LYS A 55 8.56 -0.85 -10.81
CA LYS A 55 9.23 0.14 -11.69
C LYS A 55 9.96 -0.53 -12.87
N LEU A 56 10.50 -1.75 -12.68
CA LEU A 56 11.22 -2.49 -13.72
C LEU A 56 10.28 -3.22 -14.69
N LEU A 57 9.17 -3.74 -14.19
CA LEU A 57 8.20 -4.57 -14.92
C LEU A 57 7.02 -3.80 -15.52
N ASP A 58 7.00 -2.47 -15.39
CA ASP A 58 5.96 -1.60 -15.95
C ASP A 58 6.02 -1.55 -17.49
N VAL A 59 5.55 -2.63 -18.11
CA VAL A 59 5.46 -2.81 -19.56
C VAL A 59 4.06 -2.42 -20.06
N ASP A 60 3.04 -2.41 -19.18
CA ASP A 60 1.62 -2.26 -19.56
C ASP A 60 0.85 -1.13 -18.83
N GLY A 61 1.47 -0.34 -17.96
CA GLY A 61 0.93 0.96 -17.52
C GLY A 61 -0.32 0.94 -16.61
N ASN A 62 -0.55 -0.12 -15.84
CA ASN A 62 -1.77 -0.25 -15.02
C ASN A 62 -1.71 0.44 -13.64
N VAL A 63 -0.55 0.46 -12.96
CA VAL A 63 -0.22 1.37 -11.85
C VAL A 63 1.31 1.39 -11.74
N THR A 64 1.94 2.54 -11.92
CA THR A 64 3.39 2.65 -11.79
C THR A 64 3.77 2.70 -10.31
N ALA A 65 4.91 2.14 -9.91
CA ALA A 65 5.35 2.25 -8.52
C ALA A 65 5.63 3.71 -8.09
N ALA A 66 5.81 4.64 -9.05
CA ALA A 66 5.81 6.07 -8.76
C ALA A 66 4.43 6.57 -8.32
N GLU A 67 3.33 6.02 -8.85
CA GLU A 67 1.96 6.36 -8.44
C GLU A 67 1.64 5.85 -7.03
N LEU A 68 2.13 4.66 -6.66
CA LEU A 68 1.96 4.14 -5.30
C LEU A 68 2.75 4.96 -4.27
N GLU A 69 3.98 5.37 -4.58
CA GLU A 69 4.77 6.27 -3.74
C GLU A 69 4.07 7.64 -3.57
N MET A 70 3.55 8.21 -4.66
CA MET A 70 2.77 9.45 -4.62
C MET A 70 1.47 9.31 -3.83
N LEU A 71 0.78 8.16 -3.93
CA LEU A 71 -0.43 7.86 -3.16
C LEU A 71 -0.12 7.85 -1.65
N LEU A 72 0.96 7.19 -1.24
CA LEU A 72 1.39 7.16 0.16
C LEU A 72 1.74 8.56 0.66
N VAL A 73 2.44 9.37 -0.13
CA VAL A 73 2.72 10.77 0.21
C VAL A 73 1.43 11.59 0.35
N ALA A 74 0.45 11.39 -0.53
CA ALA A 74 -0.83 12.08 -0.49
C ALA A 74 -1.67 11.67 0.74
N LEU A 75 -1.65 10.38 1.10
CA LEU A 75 -2.38 9.82 2.23
C LEU A 75 -1.77 10.21 3.58
N ILE A 76 -0.44 10.12 3.71
CA ILE A 76 0.27 10.35 4.97
C ILE A 76 0.56 11.86 5.18
N GLY A 77 0.73 12.60 4.09
CA GLY A 77 1.18 13.99 4.10
C GLY A 77 2.70 14.11 4.01
N LYS A 78 3.15 15.15 3.29
CA LYS A 78 4.56 15.35 2.93
C LYS A 78 5.52 15.42 4.12
N ASP A 79 5.10 16.03 5.22
CA ASP A 79 5.96 16.25 6.39
C ASP A 79 6.11 14.97 7.24
N ALA A 80 5.07 14.14 7.28
CA ALA A 80 5.06 12.89 8.04
C ALA A 80 5.67 11.72 7.24
N PHE A 81 5.60 11.78 5.91
CA PHE A 81 6.03 10.70 5.03
C PHE A 81 7.45 10.18 5.29
N PRO A 82 8.50 11.01 5.49
CA PRO A 82 9.85 10.50 5.74
C PRO A 82 9.95 9.61 6.99
N TYR A 83 9.19 9.93 8.04
CA TYR A 83 9.19 9.16 9.28
C TYR A 83 8.41 7.86 9.13
N VAL A 84 7.29 7.89 8.42
CA VAL A 84 6.46 6.70 8.17
C VAL A 84 7.14 5.76 7.18
N TRP A 85 7.77 6.30 6.14
CA TRP A 85 8.51 5.52 5.14
C TRP A 85 9.58 4.62 5.77
N GLU A 86 10.38 5.17 6.69
CA GLU A 86 11.39 4.39 7.42
C GLU A 86 10.79 3.24 8.24
N ALA A 87 9.54 3.37 8.69
CA ALA A 87 8.84 2.32 9.42
C ALA A 87 8.22 1.24 8.51
N ILE A 88 7.90 1.55 7.25
CA ILE A 88 7.14 0.65 6.35
C ILE A 88 7.94 0.08 5.18
N ARG A 89 9.04 0.72 4.77
CA ARG A 89 9.80 0.35 3.55
C ARG A 89 10.28 -1.11 3.51
N ASN A 90 10.64 -1.65 4.67
CA ASN A 90 11.11 -3.02 4.85
C ASN A 90 10.01 -3.98 5.31
N GLU A 91 8.79 -3.48 5.47
CA GLU A 91 7.65 -4.30 5.87
C GLU A 91 7.01 -4.95 4.64
N PRO A 92 6.41 -6.16 4.80
CA PRO A 92 5.62 -6.78 3.75
C PRO A 92 4.45 -5.91 3.31
N ILE A 93 4.01 -6.08 2.07
CA ILE A 93 2.89 -5.29 1.50
C ILE A 93 1.60 -5.44 2.33
N GLU A 94 1.38 -6.57 3.00
CA GLU A 94 0.24 -6.83 3.86
C GLU A 94 0.18 -5.86 5.06
N VAL A 95 1.34 -5.52 5.63
CA VAL A 95 1.44 -4.53 6.73
C VAL A 95 1.06 -3.14 6.21
N VAL A 96 1.50 -2.80 5.00
CA VAL A 96 1.20 -1.51 4.37
C VAL A 96 -0.29 -1.39 4.06
N ASN A 97 -0.91 -2.46 3.54
CA ASN A 97 -2.35 -2.51 3.28
C ASN A 97 -3.15 -2.34 4.59
N ALA A 98 -2.79 -3.07 5.65
CA ALA A 98 -3.42 -2.92 6.95
C ALA A 98 -3.28 -1.50 7.52
N PHE A 99 -2.14 -0.84 7.29
CA PHE A 99 -1.94 0.55 7.68
C PHE A 99 -2.81 1.52 6.89
N VAL A 100 -2.93 1.33 5.58
CA VAL A 100 -3.83 2.12 4.72
C VAL A 100 -5.29 1.94 5.17
N ASP A 101 -5.71 0.72 5.48
CA ASP A 101 -7.04 0.42 5.99
C ASP A 101 -7.29 1.11 7.35
N GLU A 102 -6.32 1.08 8.27
CA GLU A 102 -6.42 1.79 9.56
C GLU A 102 -6.56 3.32 9.37
N LEU A 103 -5.81 3.91 8.43
CA LEU A 103 -5.92 5.34 8.10
C LEU A 103 -7.30 5.66 7.51
N ASN A 104 -7.79 4.80 6.62
CA ASN A 104 -9.12 4.95 6.03
C ASN A 104 -10.21 4.86 7.09
N GLU A 105 -10.17 3.87 7.98
CA GLU A 105 -11.10 3.75 9.10
C GLU A 105 -11.01 4.98 10.02
N HIS A 106 -9.81 5.47 10.31
CA HIS A 106 -9.61 6.61 11.20
C HIS A 106 -10.18 7.92 10.64
N PHE A 107 -9.97 8.19 9.34
CA PHE A 107 -10.35 9.46 8.73
C PHE A 107 -11.73 9.44 8.03
N ASN A 108 -12.16 8.28 7.53
CA ASN A 108 -13.38 8.12 6.74
C ASN A 108 -14.42 7.20 7.42
N GLY A 109 -14.10 6.56 8.54
CA GLY A 109 -14.94 5.55 9.20
C GLY A 109 -15.08 4.27 8.35
N ASP A 110 -16.10 3.47 8.63
CA ASP A 110 -16.45 2.24 7.88
C ASP A 110 -16.85 2.48 6.40
N GLY A 111 -16.70 3.71 5.90
CA GLY A 111 -17.33 4.22 4.67
C GLY A 111 -16.53 4.06 3.38
N LEU A 112 -15.41 3.33 3.37
CA LEU A 112 -14.65 3.04 2.14
C LEU A 112 -14.79 1.58 1.69
N ASP A 113 -16.01 1.21 1.32
CA ASP A 113 -16.25 0.27 0.19
C ASP A 113 -15.70 0.82 -1.15
N GLY A 114 -15.08 2.01 -1.14
CA GLY A 114 -14.72 2.84 -2.29
C GLY A 114 -13.35 2.63 -2.92
N ALA A 115 -12.52 1.68 -2.46
CA ALA A 115 -11.32 1.28 -3.23
C ALA A 115 -11.67 0.59 -4.57
N LYS A 116 -12.97 0.37 -4.85
CA LYS A 116 -13.49 0.00 -6.17
C LYS A 116 -13.73 1.18 -7.13
N GLU A 117 -13.64 2.42 -6.66
CA GLU A 117 -13.81 3.62 -7.50
C GLU A 117 -12.62 4.56 -7.31
N LEU A 118 -11.45 4.13 -7.77
CA LEU A 118 -10.41 5.10 -8.15
C LEU A 118 -11.02 6.01 -9.25
N PRO A 119 -10.96 7.34 -9.13
CA PRO A 119 -11.49 8.26 -10.14
C PRO A 119 -10.60 8.23 -11.39
N GLY A 120 -10.82 7.19 -12.20
CA GLY A 120 -10.15 6.93 -13.47
C GLY A 120 -11.09 6.38 -14.55
N ASP A 121 -12.26 5.84 -14.20
CA ASP A 121 -13.22 5.34 -15.20
C ASP A 121 -14.20 6.40 -15.72
N SER A 122 -13.68 7.57 -16.07
CA SER A 122 -14.42 8.56 -16.85
C SER A 122 -13.98 8.54 -18.31
N ARG A 123 -13.92 7.35 -18.93
CA ARG A 123 -13.77 7.21 -20.39
C ARG A 123 -14.55 6.04 -20.94
N ALA A 124 -15.86 6.21 -21.05
CA ALA A 124 -16.61 6.14 -22.31
C ALA A 124 -18.07 5.78 -22.05
N HIS A 125 -18.97 6.75 -22.16
CA HIS A 125 -20.11 6.63 -23.08
C HIS A 125 -20.69 8.02 -23.33
N ARG A 126 -20.20 8.61 -24.42
CA ARG A 126 -20.74 9.79 -25.08
C ARG A 126 -22.25 9.58 -25.30
N ALA A 127 -23.08 10.28 -24.55
CA ALA A 127 -24.52 10.33 -24.82
C ALA A 127 -24.76 10.88 -26.25
N PRO A 128 -25.59 10.24 -27.08
CA PRO A 128 -25.94 10.80 -28.37
C PRO A 128 -26.83 12.03 -28.16
N ARG A 129 -26.33 13.21 -28.57
CA ARG A 129 -27.14 14.42 -28.72
C ARG A 129 -28.24 14.14 -29.76
N LYS A 130 -29.50 13.94 -29.31
CA LYS A 130 -30.65 14.06 -30.20
C LYS A 130 -31.09 15.52 -30.25
N SER A 131 -31.03 16.05 -31.46
CA SER A 131 -31.44 17.37 -31.91
C SER A 131 -32.85 17.74 -31.43
N ARG A 132 -33.00 18.95 -30.88
CA ARG A 132 -34.30 19.64 -30.80
C ARG A 132 -34.84 19.82 -32.22
N ARG A 133 -35.98 19.22 -32.55
CA ARG A 133 -36.85 19.76 -33.59
C ARG A 133 -37.96 20.53 -32.91
N PHE A 134 -37.89 21.84 -33.09
CA PHE A 134 -39.06 22.71 -33.13
C PHE A 134 -40.01 22.14 -34.20
N ASP A 135 -41.29 21.97 -33.87
CA ASP A 135 -42.32 22.20 -34.87
C ASP A 135 -43.50 22.91 -34.24
N ARG A 136 -43.86 24.03 -34.88
CA ARG A 136 -45.03 24.86 -34.61
C ARG A 136 -46.02 24.50 -35.71
N SER A 137 -47.23 24.08 -35.34
CA SER A 137 -48.49 24.44 -35.99
C SER A 137 -49.65 23.84 -35.20
#